data_AF-A0A2A5JSE1-F1
#
_entry.id   AF-A0A2A5JSE1-F1
#
_cell.length_a   1.000
_cell.length_b   1.000
_cell.length_c   1.000
_cell.angle_alpha   90.00
_cell.angle_beta   90.00
_cell.angle_gamma   90.00
#
_symmetry.space_group_name_H-M   'P 1'
#
loop_
_entity.id
_entity.type
_entity.pdbx_description
1 polymer ?
#
loop_
_entity_poly.entity_id
_entity_poly.type
_entity_poly.pdbx_seq_one_letter_code
_entity_poly.pdbx_strand_id
1 'polypeptide(L)'
;MDQIEKWKLIEAELMAAYKLLPDETIESGDGYCEEDFLTYIHHNELLLAMEELDGVIVDNGIPCKKFWSHLINAAKLMNHGHEERYKSIKLAAT
;
A
#
# COMPACT_ATOMS: atom_id res chain seq x y z
N MET A 1 2.58 19.88 10.66
CA MET A 1 2.39 19.43 9.28
C MET A 1 0.97 19.73 8.90
N ASP A 2 0.78 20.44 7.81
CA ASP A 2 -0.54 20.70 7.26
C ASP A 2 -1.17 19.41 6.70
N GLN A 3 -2.49 19.39 6.57
CA GLN A 3 -3.23 18.26 6.03
C GLN A 3 -2.85 17.95 4.57
N ILE A 4 -2.59 18.97 3.75
CA ILE A 4 -2.19 18.77 2.34
C ILE A 4 -0.77 18.18 2.27
N GLU A 5 0.17 18.69 3.08
CA GLU A 5 1.50 18.08 3.21
C GLU A 5 1.42 16.62 3.63
N LYS A 6 0.55 16.31 4.60
CA LYS A 6 0.34 14.95 5.09
C LYS A 6 -0.19 14.02 3.99
N TRP A 7 -1.17 14.47 3.21
CA TRP A 7 -1.71 13.70 2.08
C TRP A 7 -0.65 13.42 1.03
N LYS A 8 0.16 14.40 0.66
CA LYS A 8 1.27 14.23 -0.30
C LYS A 8 2.30 13.20 0.17
N LEU A 9 2.64 13.19 1.46
CA LEU A 9 3.56 12.19 2.00
C LEU A 9 2.97 10.79 1.96
N ILE A 10 1.68 10.65 2.28
CA ILE A 10 0.98 9.37 2.20
C ILE A 10 0.96 8.87 0.76
N GLU A 11 0.51 9.71 -0.19
CA GLU A 11 0.49 9.38 -1.61
C GLU A 11 1.88 8.95 -2.12
N ALA A 12 2.94 9.66 -1.70
CA ALA A 12 4.31 9.32 -2.07
C ALA A 12 4.74 7.93 -1.54
N GLU A 13 4.37 7.57 -0.31
CA GLU A 13 4.63 6.24 0.25
C GLU A 13 3.85 5.16 -0.53
N LEU A 14 2.57 5.39 -0.83
CA LEU A 14 1.76 4.44 -1.60
C LEU A 14 2.30 4.24 -3.02
N MET A 15 2.65 5.31 -3.72
CA MET A 15 3.25 5.24 -5.06
C MET A 15 4.63 4.60 -5.04
N ALA A 16 5.40 4.74 -3.96
CA ALA A 16 6.68 4.05 -3.80
C ALA A 16 6.50 2.55 -3.57
N ALA A 17 5.48 2.14 -2.81
CA ALA A 17 5.10 0.73 -2.65
C ALA A 17 4.67 0.12 -3.99
N TYR A 18 3.75 0.78 -4.70
CA TYR A 18 3.26 0.36 -6.01
C TYR A 18 4.40 0.09 -7.01
N LYS A 19 5.41 0.98 -7.09
CA LYS A 19 6.58 0.80 -7.98
C LYS A 19 7.47 -0.40 -7.66
N LEU A 20 7.27 -1.06 -6.53
CA LEU A 20 8.00 -2.27 -6.15
C LEU A 20 7.26 -3.55 -6.53
N LEU A 21 6.05 -3.45 -7.06
CA LEU A 21 5.30 -4.59 -7.58
C LEU A 21 5.93 -5.06 -8.92
N PRO A 22 6.07 -6.37 -9.13
CA PRO A 22 6.44 -6.92 -10.43
C PRO A 22 5.36 -6.68 -11.48
N ASP A 23 5.76 -6.60 -12.75
CA ASP A 23 4.83 -6.49 -13.89
C ASP A 23 3.88 -7.71 -13.98
N GLU A 24 4.28 -8.85 -13.41
CA GLU A 24 3.49 -10.09 -13.36
C GLU A 24 2.55 -10.19 -12.14
N THR A 25 2.31 -9.08 -11.43
CA THR A 25 1.38 -9.07 -10.28
C THR A 25 -0.01 -9.49 -10.74
N ILE A 26 -0.57 -10.51 -10.09
CA ILE A 26 -1.90 -11.03 -10.36
C ILE A 26 -2.93 -10.08 -9.74
N GLU A 27 -3.86 -9.63 -10.56
CA GLU A 27 -5.02 -8.83 -10.14
C GLU A 27 -6.26 -9.72 -9.94
N SER A 28 -7.11 -9.37 -8.97
CA SER A 28 -8.37 -10.08 -8.72
C SER A 28 -9.37 -9.21 -7.97
N GLY A 29 -10.66 -9.57 -8.05
CA GLY A 29 -11.72 -8.85 -7.35
C GLY A 29 -11.73 -9.03 -5.82
N ASP A 30 -11.01 -10.03 -5.29
CA ASP A 30 -10.84 -10.26 -3.85
C ASP A 30 -9.45 -9.77 -3.37
N GLY A 31 -8.60 -9.28 -4.27
CA GLY A 31 -7.20 -8.92 -4.06
C GLY A 31 -6.87 -7.52 -4.57
N TYR A 32 -5.71 -7.37 -5.20
CA TYR A 32 -5.26 -6.09 -5.78
C TYR A 32 -5.87 -5.84 -7.15
N CYS A 33 -6.25 -4.59 -7.42
CA CYS A 33 -6.59 -4.09 -8.76
C CYS A 33 -5.80 -2.79 -9.04
N GLU A 34 -5.04 -2.75 -10.14
CA GLU A 34 -4.20 -1.60 -10.48
C GLU A 34 -5.05 -0.37 -10.83
N GLU A 35 -6.12 -0.58 -11.60
CA GLU A 35 -7.02 0.48 -12.03
C GLU A 35 -7.71 1.14 -10.82
N ASP A 36 -8.17 0.34 -9.86
CA ASP A 36 -8.81 0.84 -8.64
C ASP A 36 -7.80 1.58 -7.75
N PHE A 37 -6.60 1.02 -7.55
CA PHE A 37 -5.53 1.70 -6.83
C PHE A 37 -5.23 3.09 -7.39
N LEU A 38 -5.03 3.20 -8.71
CA LEU A 38 -4.72 4.48 -9.36
C LEU A 38 -5.90 5.45 -9.30
N THR A 39 -7.13 4.94 -9.40
CA THR A 39 -8.35 5.74 -9.25
C THR A 39 -8.45 6.32 -7.84
N TYR A 40 -8.20 5.53 -6.81
CA TYR A 40 -8.21 5.99 -5.42
C TYR A 40 -7.11 7.01 -5.12
N ILE A 41 -5.91 6.83 -5.69
CA ILE A 41 -4.85 7.84 -5.63
C ILE A 41 -5.33 9.15 -6.26
N HIS A 42 -5.92 9.09 -7.46
CA HIS A 42 -6.40 10.28 -8.17
C HIS A 42 -7.48 11.05 -7.39
N HIS A 43 -8.36 10.33 -6.70
CA HIS A 43 -9.41 10.93 -5.87
C HIS A 43 -8.97 11.27 -4.43
N ASN A 44 -7.70 11.07 -4.09
CA ASN A 44 -7.17 11.26 -2.74
C ASN A 44 -7.88 10.39 -1.68
N GLU A 45 -8.39 9.22 -2.10
CA GLU A 45 -8.99 8.18 -1.26
C GLU A 45 -7.89 7.25 -0.71
N LEU A 46 -6.92 7.84 -0.01
CA LEU A 46 -5.63 7.22 0.30
C LEU A 46 -5.73 5.93 1.13
N LEU A 47 -6.78 5.79 1.95
CA LEU A 47 -7.00 4.56 2.71
C LEU A 47 -7.40 3.39 1.80
N LEU A 48 -8.31 3.63 0.86
CA LEU A 48 -8.71 2.61 -0.13
C LEU A 48 -7.52 2.22 -1.01
N ALA A 49 -6.73 3.20 -1.46
CA ALA A 49 -5.48 2.92 -2.18
C ALA A 49 -4.48 2.07 -1.37
N MET A 50 -4.42 2.24 -0.05
CA MET A 50 -3.58 1.39 0.81
C MET A 50 -4.14 -0.02 0.94
N GLU A 51 -5.46 -0.18 0.98
CA GLU A 51 -6.14 -1.49 1.04
C GLU A 51 -5.94 -2.30 -0.25
N GLU A 52 -5.95 -1.65 -1.42
CA GLU A 52 -5.59 -2.29 -2.69
C GLU A 52 -4.18 -2.91 -2.64
N LEU A 53 -3.20 -2.14 -2.18
CA LEU A 53 -1.82 -2.61 -2.07
C LEU A 53 -1.66 -3.71 -1.00
N ASP A 54 -2.43 -3.67 0.08
CA ASP A 54 -2.52 -4.76 1.06
C ASP A 54 -3.08 -6.04 0.44
N GLY A 55 -4.07 -5.90 -0.45
CA GLY A 55 -4.72 -6.97 -1.20
C GLY A 55 -3.79 -7.77 -2.12
N VAL A 56 -2.62 -7.25 -2.48
CA VAL A 56 -1.62 -7.94 -3.33
C VAL A 56 -1.29 -9.34 -2.79
N ILE A 57 -1.20 -9.50 -1.46
CA ILE A 57 -0.84 -10.78 -0.82
C ILE A 57 -1.88 -11.90 -1.00
N VAL A 58 -3.10 -11.58 -1.45
CA VAL A 58 -4.19 -12.56 -1.59
C VAL A 58 -3.85 -13.57 -2.69
N ASP A 59 -3.47 -13.09 -3.86
CA ASP A 59 -3.16 -13.93 -5.03
C ASP A 59 -1.68 -13.98 -5.40
N ASN A 60 -0.87 -13.16 -4.72
CA ASN A 60 0.56 -13.07 -4.96
C ASN A 60 1.37 -13.54 -3.74
N GLY A 61 2.63 -13.91 -4.00
CA GLY A 61 3.59 -14.13 -2.91
C GLY A 61 3.80 -12.85 -2.09
N ILE A 62 4.31 -12.99 -0.86
CA ILE A 62 4.58 -11.85 0.03
C ILE A 62 5.54 -10.87 -0.67
N PRO A 63 5.15 -9.60 -0.93
CA PRO A 63 6.03 -8.61 -1.50
C PRO A 63 7.27 -8.34 -0.62
N CYS A 64 8.31 -7.75 -1.22
CA CYS A 64 9.58 -7.54 -0.53
C CYS A 64 9.46 -6.63 0.71
N LYS A 65 10.45 -6.71 1.62
CA LYS A 65 10.46 -5.89 2.86
C LYS A 65 10.33 -4.38 2.64
N LYS A 66 10.80 -3.86 1.50
CA LYS A 66 10.70 -2.42 1.17
C LYS A 66 9.26 -2.02 0.90
N PHE A 67 8.49 -2.84 0.18
CA PHE A 67 7.06 -2.64 -0.07
C PHE A 67 6.30 -2.42 1.25
N TRP A 68 6.43 -3.37 2.18
CA TRP A 68 5.76 -3.28 3.47
C TRP A 68 6.26 -2.12 4.35
N SER A 69 7.50 -1.65 4.14
CA SER A 69 8.00 -0.47 4.85
C SER A 69 7.26 0.80 4.44
N HIS A 70 6.95 0.93 3.15
CA HIS A 70 6.16 2.04 2.63
C HIS A 70 4.72 1.99 3.15
N LEU A 71 4.07 0.82 3.16
CA LEU A 71 2.73 0.68 3.74
C LEU A 71 2.69 0.97 5.25
N ILE A 72 3.71 0.57 6.01
CA ILE A 72 3.86 0.94 7.43
C ILE A 72 3.94 2.45 7.60
N ASN A 73 4.73 3.15 6.77
CA ASN A 73 4.85 4.60 6.84
C ASN A 73 3.54 5.31 6.47
N ALA A 74 2.85 4.87 5.42
CA ALA A 74 1.54 5.38 5.04
C ALA A 74 0.52 5.19 6.18
N ALA A 75 0.44 3.99 6.78
CA ALA A 75 -0.44 3.70 7.90
C ALA A 75 -0.16 4.59 9.12
N LYS A 76 1.12 4.80 9.46
CA LYS A 76 1.54 5.71 10.54
C LYS A 76 1.10 7.15 10.28
N LEU A 77 1.31 7.63 9.06
CA LEU A 77 0.86 8.97 8.68
C LEU A 77 -0.66 9.04 8.82
N MET A 78 -1.43 8.08 8.31
CA MET A 78 -2.89 8.05 8.46
C MET A 78 -3.38 7.86 9.91
N ASN A 79 -2.51 7.46 10.86
CA ASN A 79 -2.89 6.98 12.19
C ASN A 79 -3.84 5.77 12.11
N HIS A 80 -3.57 4.85 11.18
CA HIS A 80 -4.36 3.65 10.94
C HIS A 80 -3.78 2.42 11.64
N GLY A 81 -4.64 1.53 12.15
CA GLY A 81 -4.26 0.36 12.96
C GLY A 81 -3.54 -0.77 12.20
N HIS A 82 -3.39 -0.66 10.88
CA HIS A 82 -2.76 -1.70 10.05
C HIS A 82 -1.24 -1.84 10.27
N GLU A 83 -0.61 -0.88 10.95
CA GLU A 83 0.84 -0.89 11.20
C GLU A 83 1.36 -2.22 11.78
N GLU A 84 0.71 -2.75 12.81
CA GLU A 84 1.17 -3.98 13.49
C GLU A 84 1.04 -5.23 12.60
N ARG A 85 -0.03 -5.28 11.78
CA ARG A 85 -0.21 -6.32 10.77
C ARG A 85 0.93 -6.25 9.74
N TYR A 86 1.21 -5.07 9.20
CA TYR A 86 2.26 -4.89 8.19
C TYR A 86 3.66 -5.16 8.73
N LYS A 87 3.94 -4.82 10.00
CA LYS A 87 5.20 -5.22 10.66
C LYS A 87 5.37 -6.73 10.68
N SER A 88 4.31 -7.45 11.03
CA SER A 88 4.33 -8.92 11.08
C SER A 88 4.57 -9.53 9.70
N ILE A 89 3.90 -9.03 8.67
CA ILE A 89 4.09 -9.49 7.29
C ILE A 89 5.50 -9.17 6.79
N LYS A 90 6.01 -7.96 7.06
CA LYS A 90 7.38 -7.55 6.71
C LYS A 90 8.44 -8.49 7.30
N LEU A 91 8.23 -9.03 8.49
CA LEU A 91 9.17 -9.99 9.10
C LEU A 91 9.20 -11.33 8.34
N ALA A 92 8.07 -11.72 7.74
CA ALA A 92 7.94 -12.93 6.94
C ALA A 92 8.40 -12.74 5.48
N ALA A 93 8.47 -11.49 4.99
CA ALA A 93 8.96 -11.17 3.66
C ALA A 93 10.47 -11.49 3.50
N THR A 94 10.86 -11.96 2.32
CA THR A 94 12.26 -12.28 2.01
C THR A 94 13.08 -11.00 1.81
#